data_AF-S4XXF4-F1
#
_entry.id   AF-S4XXF4-F1
#
_cell.length_a   1.000
_cell.length_b   1.000
_cell.length_c   1.000
_cell.angle_alpha   90.00
_cell.angle_beta   90.00
_cell.angle_gamma   90.00
#
_symmetry.space_group_name_H-M   'P 1'
#
loop_
_entity.id
_entity.type
_entity.pdbx_description
1 polymer ?
#
loop_
_entity_poly.entity_id
_entity_poly.type
_entity_poly.pdbx_seq_one_letter_code
_entity_poly.pdbx_strand_id
1 'polypeptide(L)'
;MTDKDLVPHLLRTLLSLQSEGKTVTLETLTTALAVRRTDVRRVITALHREGYLDALRMRLTFRGLALGAAFAAAPLRPLRIPSLRAVKAA
;
A
#
# COMPACT_ATOMS: atom_id res chain seq x y z
N MET A 1 -0.05 -13.62 -2.36
CA MET A 1 0.47 -12.38 -1.73
C MET A 1 -0.18 -12.28 -0.38
N THR A 2 0.59 -12.17 0.71
CA THR A 2 0.02 -12.12 2.05
C THR A 2 -0.27 -10.68 2.46
N ASP A 3 -1.25 -10.47 3.34
CA ASP A 3 -1.58 -9.14 3.86
C ASP A 3 -0.35 -8.48 4.54
N LYS A 4 0.49 -9.29 5.20
CA LYS A 4 1.75 -8.86 5.84
C LYS A 4 2.75 -8.27 4.83
N ASP A 5 2.79 -8.80 3.62
CA ASP A 5 3.64 -8.27 2.56
C ASP A 5 3.06 -6.98 1.98
N LEU A 6 1.73 -6.83 1.94
CA LEU A 6 1.07 -5.70 1.28
C LEU A 6 1.01 -4.44 2.17
N VAL A 7 0.88 -4.61 3.49
CA VAL A 7 0.74 -3.49 4.45
C VAL A 7 1.87 -2.45 4.32
N PRO A 8 3.17 -2.82 4.32
CA PRO A 8 4.25 -1.84 4.24
C PRO A 8 4.21 -1.01 2.96
N HIS A 9 3.91 -1.65 1.83
CA HIS A 9 3.80 -0.95 0.54
C HIS A 9 2.59 -0.03 0.52
N LEU A 10 1.44 -0.48 1.03
CA LEU A 10 0.22 0.31 1.06
C LEU A 10 0.38 1.56 1.91
N LEU A 11 0.97 1.45 3.11
CA LEU A 11 1.22 2.59 3.99
C LEU A 11 2.22 3.58 3.36
N ARG A 12 3.29 3.08 2.74
CA ARG A 12 4.27 3.92 2.03
C ARG A 12 3.65 4.65 0.84
N THR A 13 2.88 3.95 0.02
CA THR A 13 2.22 4.54 -1.16
C THR A 13 1.18 5.58 -0.73
N LEU A 14 0.39 5.30 0.31
CA LEU A 14 -0.53 6.29 0.88
C LEU A 14 0.20 7.55 1.34
N LEU A 15 1.29 7.39 2.09
CA LEU A 15 2.08 8.52 2.57
C LEU A 15 2.59 9.38 1.40
N SER A 16 3.11 8.77 0.34
CA SER A 16 3.59 9.50 -0.85
C SER A 16 2.46 10.30 -1.49
N LEU A 17 1.34 9.63 -1.81
CA LEU A 17 0.21 10.25 -2.47
C LEU A 17 -0.40 11.39 -1.64
N GLN A 18 -0.48 11.21 -0.33
CA GLN A 18 -0.99 12.26 0.57
C GLN A 18 -0.03 13.45 0.69
N SER A 19 1.28 13.20 0.73
CA SER A 19 2.30 14.27 0.74
C SER A 19 2.27 15.09 -0.54
N GLU A 20 1.90 14.46 -1.67
CA GLU A 20 1.68 15.11 -2.96
C GLU A 20 0.31 15.82 -3.06
N GLY A 21 -0.52 15.78 -2.01
CA GLY A 21 -1.86 16.39 -2.01
C GLY A 21 -2.88 15.68 -2.90
N LYS A 22 -2.61 14.45 -3.34
CA LYS A 22 -3.51 13.70 -4.22
C LYS A 22 -4.69 13.12 -3.45
N THR A 23 -5.87 13.15 -4.06
CA THR A 23 -7.05 12.40 -3.60
C THR A 23 -6.80 10.92 -3.81
N VAL A 24 -6.76 10.15 -2.72
CA VAL A 24 -6.54 8.70 -2.78
C VAL A 24 -7.88 7.96 -2.79
N THR A 25 -8.02 7.04 -3.74
CA THR A 25 -9.14 6.10 -3.78
C THR A 25 -8.62 4.67 -3.77
N LEU A 26 -9.52 3.71 -3.56
CA LEU A 26 -9.20 2.29 -3.69
C LEU A 26 -8.63 1.95 -5.08
N GLU A 27 -9.13 2.60 -6.13
CA GLU A 27 -8.64 2.40 -7.50
C GLU A 27 -7.22 2.94 -7.67
N THR A 28 -6.96 4.15 -7.16
CA THR A 28 -5.62 4.77 -7.17
C THR A 28 -4.59 3.83 -6.54
N LEU A 29 -4.93 3.22 -5.41
CA LEU A 29 -4.05 2.28 -4.70
C LEU A 29 -3.85 0.97 -5.47
N THR A 30 -4.90 0.41 -6.07
CA THR A 30 -4.78 -0.81 -6.87
C THR A 30 -3.90 -0.62 -8.10
N THR A 31 -4.00 0.54 -8.73
CA THR A 31 -3.20 0.90 -9.90
C THR A 31 -1.74 1.15 -9.49
N ALA A 32 -1.51 1.94 -8.45
CA ALA A 32 -0.16 2.28 -7.98
C ALA A 32 0.63 1.06 -7.50
N LEU A 33 -0.04 0.13 -6.81
CA LEU A 33 0.58 -1.09 -6.28
C LEU A 33 0.55 -2.25 -7.29
N ALA A 34 -0.23 -2.13 -8.37
CA ALA A 34 -0.50 -3.18 -9.33
C ALA A 34 -0.95 -4.49 -8.63
N VAL A 35 -1.95 -4.39 -7.76
CA VAL A 35 -2.48 -5.54 -6.98
C VAL A 35 -3.99 -5.64 -7.12
N ARG A 36 -4.56 -6.79 -6.74
CA ARG A 36 -6.01 -7.01 -6.84
C ARG A 36 -6.77 -6.10 -5.88
N ARG A 37 -7.89 -5.54 -6.35
CA ARG A 37 -8.79 -4.68 -5.55
C ARG A 37 -9.28 -5.33 -4.26
N THR A 38 -9.52 -6.64 -4.29
CA THR A 38 -9.95 -7.41 -3.12
C THR A 38 -8.93 -7.39 -2.00
N ASP A 39 -7.65 -7.47 -2.33
CA ASP A 39 -6.55 -7.57 -1.37
C ASP A 39 -6.31 -6.21 -0.73
N VAL A 40 -6.29 -5.15 -1.54
CA VAL A 40 -6.20 -3.76 -1.06
C VAL A 40 -7.36 -3.44 -0.13
N ARG A 41 -8.59 -3.81 -0.50
CA ARG A 41 -9.77 -3.56 0.33
C ARG A 41 -9.67 -4.30 1.67
N ARG A 42 -9.20 -5.54 1.67
CA ARG A 42 -9.00 -6.32 2.91
C ARG A 42 -8.02 -5.63 3.84
N VAL A 43 -6.84 -5.25 3.32
CA VAL A 43 -5.80 -4.58 4.11
C VAL A 43 -6.26 -3.22 4.63
N ILE A 44 -6.93 -2.41 3.80
CA ILE A 44 -7.54 -1.14 4.23
C ILE A 44 -8.52 -1.37 5.39
N THR A 45 -9.36 -2.39 5.28
CA THR A 45 -10.34 -2.70 6.33
C THR A 45 -9.65 -3.09 7.64
N ALA A 46 -8.57 -3.90 7.57
CA ALA A 46 -7.79 -4.27 8.75
C ALA A 46 -7.10 -3.05 9.39
N LEU A 47 -6.38 -2.26 8.58
CA LEU A 47 -5.70 -1.04 9.06
C LEU A 47 -6.66 0.00 9.63
N HIS A 48 -7.89 0.05 9.13
CA HIS A 48 -8.93 0.90 9.69
C HIS A 48 -9.40 0.45 11.06
N ARG A 49 -9.66 -0.85 11.22
CA ARG A 49 -10.02 -1.43 12.52
C ARG A 49 -8.92 -1.28 13.56
N GLU A 50 -7.67 -1.34 13.13
CA GLU A 50 -6.50 -1.16 14.01
C GLU A 50 -6.14 0.32 14.26
N GLY A 51 -6.81 1.27 13.60
CA GLY A 51 -6.62 2.70 13.82
C GLY A 51 -5.40 3.32 13.14
N TYR A 52 -4.83 2.66 12.13
CA TYR A 52 -3.75 3.20 11.31
C TYR A 52 -4.26 4.02 10.12
N LEU A 53 -5.51 3.80 9.71
CA LEU A 53 -6.10 4.43 8.54
C LEU A 53 -7.57 4.79 8.79
N ASP A 54 -8.00 5.96 8.37
CA ASP A 54 -9.42 6.30 8.22
C ASP A 54 -9.86 5.88 6.81
N ALA A 55 -10.60 4.77 6.71
CA ALA A 55 -11.04 4.22 5.42
C ALA A 55 -12.14 5.06 4.76
N LEU A 56 -12.90 5.84 5.54
CA LEU A 56 -13.94 6.71 5.00
C LEU A 56 -13.31 7.91 4.29
N ARG A 57 -12.22 8.43 4.85
CA ARG A 57 -11.48 9.55 4.28
C ARG A 57 -10.30 9.14 3.39
N MET A 58 -9.96 7.84 3.35
CA MET A 58 -8.73 7.32 2.75
C MET A 58 -7.48 8.08 3.22
N ARG A 59 -7.39 8.33 4.53
CA ARG A 59 -6.27 9.06 5.14
C ARG A 59 -5.57 8.26 6.21
N LEU A 60 -4.24 8.34 6.27
CA LEU A 60 -3.48 7.82 7.40
C LEU A 60 -3.84 8.59 8.68
N THR A 61 -3.99 7.86 9.77
CA THR A 61 -3.96 8.46 11.11
C THR A 61 -2.52 8.79 11.48
N PHE A 62 -2.30 9.48 12.60
CA PHE A 62 -0.94 9.77 13.05
C PHE A 62 -0.08 8.49 13.22
N ARG A 63 -0.67 7.41 13.74
CA ARG A 63 0.02 6.11 13.88
C ARG A 63 0.38 5.50 12.53
N GLY A 64 -0.57 5.51 11.58
CA GLY A 64 -0.32 5.00 10.23
C GLY A 64 0.71 5.84 9.48
N LEU A 65 0.74 7.15 9.71
CA LEU A 65 1.73 8.06 9.14
C LEU A 65 3.13 7.75 9.66
N ALA A 66 3.29 7.55 10.97
CA ALA A 66 4.57 7.16 11.56
C ALA A 66 5.11 5.85 10.97
N LEU A 67 4.25 4.82 10.83
CA LEU A 67 4.63 3.56 10.18
C LEU A 67 4.95 3.73 8.69
N GLY A 68 4.12 4.49 7.96
CA GLY A 68 4.36 4.81 6.56
C GLY A 68 5.70 5.50 6.34
N ALA A 69 6.08 6.42 7.24
CA ALA A 69 7.36 7.12 7.19
C ALA A 69 8.53 6.17 7.47
N ALA A 70 8.39 5.28 8.45
CA ALA A 70 9.39 4.24 8.73
C ALA A 70 9.60 3.32 7.52
N PHE A 71 8.53 2.90 6.84
CA PHE A 71 8.62 2.08 5.63
C PHE A 71 9.11 2.84 4.39
N ALA A 72 8.94 4.17 4.35
CA ALA A 72 9.50 4.99 3.28
C ALA A 72 11.03 5.05 3.34
N ALA A 73 11.60 5.06 4.55
CA ALA A 73 13.05 5.03 4.78
C ALA A 73 13.68 3.64 4.57
N ALA A 74 12.88 2.57 4.56
CA ALA A 74 13.37 1.19 4.44
C ALA A 74 13.28 0.64 3.01
N PRO A 75 14.24 -0.21 2.58
CA PRO A 75 14.09 -0.99 1.36
C PRO A 75 13.04 -2.08 1.56
N LEU A 76 11.93 -1.99 0.81
CA LEU A 76 10.88 -3.00 0.82
C LEU A 76 11.14 -4.04 -0.28
N ARG A 77 10.91 -5.32 0.03
CA ARG A 77 10.96 -6.40 -0.97
C ARG A 77 9.88 -6.16 -2.02
N PRO A 78 10.16 -6.32 -3.33
CA PRO A 78 9.15 -6.09 -4.36
C PRO A 78 7.94 -7.04 -4.22
N LEU A 79 6.73 -6.48 -4.37
CA LEU A 79 5.46 -7.23 -4.30
C LEU A 79 5.30 -8.28 -5.40
N ARG A 80 5.92 -8.04 -6.56
CA ARG A 80 6.00 -9.00 -7.67
C ARG A 80 7.45 -9.36 -7.92
N ILE A 81 7.74 -10.64 -7.87
CA ILE A 81 8.93 -11.21 -8.52
C ILE A 81 8.48 -11.52 -9.96
N PRO A 82 9.06 -10.90 -10.99
CA PRO A 82 8.72 -11.25 -12.37
C PRO A 82 8.96 -12.75 -12.57
N SER A 83 7.98 -13.44 -13.18
CA SER A 83 8.12 -14.87 -13.41
C SER A 83 9.32 -15.13 -14.32
N LEU A 84 10.10 -16.19 -14.05
CA LEU A 84 11.29 -16.54 -14.83
C LEU A 84 10.99 -16.70 -16.34
N ARG A 85 9.74 -17.01 -16.70
CA ARG A 85 9.28 -17.07 -18.10
C ARG A 85 9.27 -15.71 -18.80
N ALA A 86 8.99 -14.62 -18.08
CA ALA A 86 9.03 -13.26 -18.64
C ALA A 86 10.47 -12.77 -18.81
N VAL A 87 11.40 -13.22 -17.95
CA VAL A 87 12.82 -12.85 -18.02
C VAL A 87 13.55 -13.56 -19.16
N LYS A 88 13.14 -14.79 -19.52
CA LYS A 88 13.77 -15.56 -20.62
C LYS A 88 13.32 -15.10 -22.03
N ALA A 89 12.31 -14.23 -22.12
CA ALA A 89 11.75 -13.76 -23.39
C ALA A 89 12.23 -12.35 -23.79
N ALA A 90 13.14 -11.75 -23.02
CA ALA A 90 13.80 -10.47 -23.30
C ALA A 90 15.27 -10.70 -23.62
#